data_AF-A0A1Q8TQS4-F1
#
_entry.id   AF-A0A1Q8TQS4-F1
#
_cell.length_a   1.000
_cell.length_b   1.000
_cell.length_c   1.000
_cell.angle_alpha   90.00
_cell.angle_beta   90.00
_cell.angle_gamma   90.00
#
_symmetry.space_group_name_H-M   'P 1'
#
loop_
_entity.id
_entity.type
_entity.pdbx_description
1 polymer ?
#
loop_
_entity_poly.entity_id
_entity_poly.type
_entity_poly.pdbx_seq_one_letter_code
_entity_poly.pdbx_strand_id
1 'polypeptide(L)'
;MPRFPLAHIAAPLCRRPSPEECAEDYAWFWERLADPDLLDGAVGVKVDGAVLLAVPAGGSRRGGYVSVGTVADAVRVWAALRGRPGFPRVRLGLSAHRDTCHTVNWGPRQPRDDAERGRHFGYAPSAIDAFVRRSIPDRPAAQVGHDPHQDDGRSWDRDPLKSTLRDLGGCLTVILLGVLITLLVSAAKVHATGPAPISPPLSTWAPTLPVGTTSPSPLTSRRWAAR
;
A
#
# COMPACT_ATOMS: atom_id res chain seq x y z
N MET A 1 5.46 -20.48 33.21
CA MET A 1 5.12 -19.49 32.17
C MET A 1 6.37 -18.70 31.80
N PRO A 2 7.02 -18.95 30.65
CA PRO A 2 8.23 -18.22 30.31
C PRO A 2 7.89 -16.92 29.58
N ARG A 3 8.18 -15.79 30.23
CA ARG A 3 8.34 -14.48 29.60
C ARG A 3 9.70 -14.47 28.93
N PHE A 4 9.77 -14.36 27.61
CA PHE A 4 11.03 -14.22 26.88
C PHE A 4 11.67 -12.85 27.17
N PRO A 5 12.85 -12.76 27.83
CA PRO A 5 13.46 -11.48 28.22
C PRO A 5 14.24 -10.80 27.08
N LEU A 6 14.35 -11.42 25.90
CA LEU A 6 15.29 -10.98 24.86
C LEU A 6 14.71 -9.98 23.84
N ALA A 7 13.39 -9.70 23.88
CA ALA A 7 12.77 -8.76 22.94
C ALA A 7 13.12 -7.28 23.21
N HIS A 8 13.68 -6.95 24.38
CA HIS A 8 13.99 -5.57 24.77
C HIS A 8 15.42 -5.12 24.48
N ILE A 9 16.35 -6.02 24.14
CA ILE A 9 17.77 -5.69 23.95
C ILE A 9 18.13 -5.38 22.48
N ALA A 10 17.30 -5.81 21.52
CA ALA A 10 17.51 -5.51 20.09
C ALA A 10 16.72 -4.29 19.58
N ALA A 11 16.05 -3.55 20.46
CA ALA A 11 15.16 -2.44 20.10
C ALA A 11 15.77 -1.02 20.10
N PRO A 12 17.06 -0.75 20.37
CA PRO A 12 17.65 0.55 20.06
C PRO A 12 18.43 0.48 18.74
N LEU A 13 18.23 1.49 17.88
CA LEU A 13 19.08 1.94 16.76
C LEU A 13 18.64 1.69 15.32
N CYS A 14 17.64 0.86 15.01
CA CYS A 14 17.04 0.91 13.68
C CYS A 14 16.06 2.09 13.60
N ARG A 15 16.58 3.32 13.51
CA ARG A 15 15.79 4.48 13.08
C ARG A 15 15.15 4.06 11.77
N ARG A 16 13.81 3.92 11.75
CA ARG A 16 13.10 3.74 10.50
C ARG A 16 13.50 4.94 9.64
N PRO A 17 14.14 4.74 8.49
CA PRO A 17 14.63 5.86 7.71
C PRO A 17 13.44 6.77 7.42
N SER A 18 13.68 8.07 7.53
CA SER A 18 12.66 9.06 7.25
C SER A 18 12.22 8.93 5.79
N PRO A 19 10.96 9.28 5.45
CA PRO A 19 10.51 9.33 4.07
C PRO A 19 11.45 10.12 3.16
N GLU A 20 12.05 11.19 3.69
CA GLU A 20 13.06 12.03 3.03
C GLU A 20 14.35 11.27 2.66
N GLU A 21 14.85 10.44 3.57
CA GLU A 21 16.12 9.71 3.37
C GLU A 21 15.99 8.53 2.39
N CYS A 22 14.78 8.01 2.18
CA CYS A 22 14.59 6.73 1.47
C CYS A 22 13.86 6.82 0.15
N ALA A 23 13.03 7.83 -0.05
CA ALA A 23 12.17 7.86 -1.22
C ALA A 23 12.72 8.76 -2.32
N GLU A 24 12.92 8.17 -3.49
CA GLU A 24 13.48 8.86 -4.67
C GLU A 24 12.58 10.03 -5.12
N ASP A 25 11.29 9.97 -4.80
CA ASP A 25 10.27 10.94 -5.18
C ASP A 25 9.94 11.97 -4.08
N TYR A 26 10.66 12.02 -2.96
CA TYR A 26 10.39 12.97 -1.88
C TYR A 26 10.49 14.42 -2.35
N ALA A 27 11.65 14.82 -2.91
CA ALA A 27 11.86 16.18 -3.41
C ALA A 27 10.85 16.54 -4.51
N TRP A 28 10.49 15.56 -5.34
CA TRP A 28 9.50 15.75 -6.39
C TRP A 28 8.13 16.13 -5.83
N PHE A 29 7.67 15.45 -4.77
CA PHE A 29 6.41 15.78 -4.10
C PHE A 29 6.49 17.10 -3.32
N TRP A 30 7.60 17.34 -2.61
CA TRP A 30 7.79 18.54 -1.81
C TRP A 30 7.61 19.82 -2.64
N GLU A 31 8.19 19.85 -3.84
CA GLU A 31 8.07 20.99 -4.76
C GLU A 31 6.68 21.20 -5.36
N ARG A 32 5.85 20.16 -5.40
CA ARG A 32 4.63 20.12 -6.23
C ARG A 32 3.34 20.07 -5.44
N LEU A 33 3.37 19.64 -4.18
CA LEU A 33 2.20 19.62 -3.33
C LEU A 33 1.80 21.05 -2.93
N ALA A 34 0.49 21.31 -2.90
CA ALA A 34 -0.04 22.54 -2.32
C ALA A 34 0.19 22.59 -0.80
N ASP A 35 0.17 21.42 -0.16
CA ASP A 35 0.35 21.24 1.28
C ASP A 35 1.54 20.27 1.55
N PRO A 36 2.80 20.76 1.58
CA PRO A 36 3.98 19.91 1.77
C PRO A 36 4.01 19.12 3.08
N ASP A 37 3.37 19.65 4.14
CA ASP A 37 3.26 19.00 5.46
C ASP A 37 2.59 17.62 5.41
N LEU A 38 1.86 17.29 4.34
CA LEU A 38 1.34 15.93 4.11
C LEU A 38 2.44 14.88 4.01
N LEU A 39 3.69 15.28 3.73
CA LEU A 39 4.84 14.39 3.64
C LEU A 39 5.26 13.82 5.00
N ASP A 40 4.90 14.46 6.11
CA ASP A 40 5.11 13.91 7.46
C ASP A 40 4.31 12.62 7.69
N GLY A 41 3.18 12.48 7.00
CA GLY A 41 2.33 11.29 7.01
C GLY A 41 2.58 10.31 5.86
N ALA A 42 3.55 10.59 4.98
CA ALA A 42 3.82 9.76 3.81
C ALA A 42 4.38 8.38 4.18
N VAL A 43 4.10 7.41 3.32
CA VAL A 43 4.51 6.02 3.51
C VAL A 43 5.42 5.60 2.38
N GLY A 44 6.69 5.34 2.70
CA GLY A 44 7.59 4.64 1.79
C GLY A 44 7.10 3.23 1.51
N VAL A 45 6.88 2.90 0.24
CA VAL A 45 6.50 1.57 -0.23
C VAL A 45 7.54 1.07 -1.23
N LYS A 46 7.95 -0.19 -1.09
CA LYS A 46 8.92 -0.80 -2.00
C LYS A 46 8.22 -1.29 -3.27
N VAL A 47 8.64 -0.80 -4.42
CA VAL A 47 8.12 -1.13 -5.74
C VAL A 47 9.29 -1.41 -6.66
N ASP A 48 9.37 -2.61 -7.24
CA ASP A 48 10.41 -3.00 -8.20
C ASP A 48 11.86 -2.70 -7.74
N GLY A 49 12.10 -2.77 -6.43
CA GLY A 49 13.41 -2.51 -5.82
C GLY A 49 13.62 -1.08 -5.31
N ALA A 50 12.90 -0.10 -5.84
CA ALA A 50 12.91 1.28 -5.39
C ALA A 50 11.92 1.52 -4.24
N VAL A 51 12.11 2.62 -3.50
CA VAL A 51 11.15 3.08 -2.48
C VAL A 51 10.45 4.33 -3.01
N LEU A 52 9.13 4.24 -3.16
CA LEU A 52 8.27 5.34 -3.62
C LEU A 52 7.38 5.83 -2.47
N LEU A 53 6.94 7.09 -2.52
CA LEU A 53 6.02 7.64 -1.53
C LEU A 53 4.56 7.45 -1.90
N ALA A 54 3.81 6.82 -0.99
CA ALA A 54 2.37 6.96 -0.92
C ALA A 54 2.03 8.15 0.00
N VAL A 55 1.55 9.26 -0.59
CA VAL A 55 1.19 10.48 0.15
C VAL A 55 -0.27 10.43 0.64
N PRO A 56 -0.53 10.63 1.94
CA PRO A 56 -1.88 10.57 2.50
C PRO A 56 -2.82 11.62 1.90
N ALA A 57 -4.11 11.33 1.90
CA ALA A 57 -5.15 12.33 1.72
C ALA A 57 -5.27 13.19 2.99
N GLY A 58 -5.56 14.47 2.79
CA GLY A 58 -5.57 15.51 3.83
C GLY A 58 -5.42 16.89 3.18
N GLY A 59 -5.82 17.95 3.88
CA GLY A 59 -5.82 19.31 3.31
C GLY A 59 -6.60 19.37 2.00
N SER A 60 -5.92 19.82 0.94
CA SER A 60 -6.44 19.86 -0.43
C SER A 60 -6.42 18.51 -1.16
N ARG A 61 -5.58 17.55 -0.74
CA ARG A 61 -5.41 16.24 -1.38
C ARG A 61 -6.55 15.28 -1.01
N ARG A 62 -7.28 14.83 -2.02
CA ARG A 62 -8.47 13.95 -1.85
C ARG A 62 -8.14 12.46 -1.97
N GLY A 63 -7.07 12.12 -2.65
CA GLY A 63 -6.69 10.73 -2.93
C GLY A 63 -5.32 10.64 -3.60
N GLY A 64 -5.02 9.45 -4.10
CA GLY A 64 -3.77 9.16 -4.79
C GLY A 64 -3.73 7.73 -5.29
N TYR A 65 -2.68 7.42 -6.03
CA TYR A 65 -2.40 6.06 -6.48
C TYR A 65 -0.90 5.78 -6.53
N VAL A 66 -0.56 4.49 -6.50
CA VAL A 66 0.77 3.96 -6.83
C VAL A 66 0.60 2.91 -7.92
N SER A 67 1.34 3.03 -9.01
CA SER A 67 1.41 2.02 -10.07
C SER A 67 2.54 1.05 -9.78
N VAL A 68 2.34 -0.24 -10.05
CA VAL A 68 3.34 -1.29 -9.76
C VAL A 68 3.41 -2.32 -10.89
N GLY A 69 4.61 -2.89 -11.11
CA GLY A 69 4.87 -3.89 -12.14
C GLY A 69 4.26 -5.27 -11.85
N THR A 70 4.01 -5.62 -10.58
CA THR A 70 3.55 -6.95 -10.20
C THR A 70 2.34 -6.94 -9.27
N VAL A 71 1.51 -7.99 -9.33
CA VAL A 71 0.38 -8.17 -8.40
C VAL A 71 0.86 -8.37 -6.95
N ALA A 72 2.02 -9.00 -6.76
CA ALA A 72 2.61 -9.20 -5.44
C ALA A 72 2.94 -7.86 -4.78
N ASP A 73 3.53 -6.92 -5.52
CA ASP A 73 3.80 -5.57 -5.02
C ASP A 73 2.52 -4.79 -4.79
N ALA A 74 1.50 -4.96 -5.65
CA ALA A 74 0.19 -4.33 -5.45
C ALA A 74 -0.43 -4.74 -4.11
N VAL A 75 -0.41 -6.04 -3.79
CA VAL A 75 -0.92 -6.58 -2.52
C VAL A 75 -0.10 -6.06 -1.33
N ARG A 76 1.24 -6.00 -1.45
CA ARG A 76 2.11 -5.44 -0.39
C ARG A 76 1.80 -3.97 -0.12
N VAL A 77 1.71 -3.15 -1.17
CA VAL A 77 1.38 -1.72 -1.06
C VAL A 77 -0.01 -1.57 -0.45
N TRP A 78 -1.02 -2.29 -0.93
CA TRP A 78 -2.37 -2.23 -0.38
C TRP A 78 -2.42 -2.59 1.11
N ALA A 79 -1.74 -3.66 1.50
CA ALA A 79 -1.65 -4.08 2.90
C ALA A 79 -0.93 -3.03 3.77
N ALA A 80 0.11 -2.38 3.23
CA ALA A 80 0.85 -1.34 3.92
C ALA A 80 0.06 -0.05 4.13
N LEU A 81 -0.97 0.23 3.31
CA LEU A 81 -1.80 1.44 3.40
C LEU A 81 -3.15 1.22 4.09
N ARG A 82 -3.73 0.02 3.99
CA ARG A 82 -5.07 -0.26 4.50
C ARG A 82 -5.17 -0.01 6.02
N GLY A 83 -6.16 0.79 6.41
CA GLY A 83 -6.44 1.09 7.81
C GLY A 83 -5.54 2.18 8.41
N ARG A 84 -4.61 2.74 7.64
CA ARG A 84 -3.77 3.84 8.09
C ARG A 84 -4.49 5.19 7.97
N PRO A 85 -4.32 6.11 8.94
CA PRO A 85 -4.78 7.48 8.81
C PRO A 85 -4.25 8.11 7.52
N GLY A 86 -5.10 8.87 6.82
CA GLY A 86 -4.77 9.48 5.54
C GLY A 86 -4.94 8.57 4.31
N PHE A 87 -5.23 7.28 4.47
CA PHE A 87 -5.41 6.36 3.33
C PHE A 87 -6.84 5.78 3.27
N PRO A 88 -7.87 6.60 3.03
CA PRO A 88 -9.24 6.13 3.02
C PRO A 88 -9.53 5.25 1.81
N ARG A 89 -10.33 4.19 2.02
CA ARG A 89 -10.90 3.35 0.95
C ARG A 89 -9.84 2.73 0.01
N VAL A 90 -8.69 2.27 0.50
CA VAL A 90 -7.64 1.69 -0.37
C VAL A 90 -8.16 0.53 -1.23
N ARG A 91 -7.95 0.58 -2.54
CA ARG A 91 -8.40 -0.42 -3.54
C ARG A 91 -7.27 -0.84 -4.46
N LEU A 92 -7.32 -2.09 -4.90
CA LEU A 92 -6.52 -2.60 -6.02
C LEU A 92 -7.31 -2.43 -7.32
N GLY A 93 -6.61 -2.10 -8.40
CA GLY A 93 -7.17 -2.04 -9.75
C GLY A 93 -6.12 -2.41 -10.79
N LEU A 94 -6.56 -2.72 -12.00
CA LEU A 94 -5.66 -2.85 -13.15
C LEU A 94 -5.20 -1.47 -13.61
N SER A 95 -3.95 -1.38 -14.08
CA SER A 95 -3.48 -0.14 -14.71
C SER A 95 -4.13 0.06 -16.07
N ALA A 96 -4.30 1.32 -16.47
CA ALA A 96 -4.66 1.65 -17.85
C ALA A 96 -3.44 1.64 -18.78
N HIS A 97 -2.23 1.74 -18.21
CA HIS A 97 -0.98 1.75 -18.97
C HIS A 97 -0.44 0.33 -19.11
N ARG A 98 0.10 -0.02 -20.28
CA ARG A 98 0.55 -1.39 -20.59
C ARG A 98 1.89 -1.76 -19.96
N ASP A 99 2.66 -0.77 -19.58
CA ASP A 99 3.96 -0.89 -18.91
C ASP A 99 3.83 -1.11 -17.39
N THR A 100 2.62 -0.99 -16.84
CA THR A 100 2.33 -1.20 -15.43
C THR A 100 1.20 -2.20 -15.28
N CYS A 101 1.31 -3.14 -14.34
CA CYS A 101 0.34 -4.22 -14.24
C CYS A 101 -0.87 -3.81 -13.38
N HIS A 102 -0.61 -3.21 -12.21
CA HIS A 102 -1.65 -2.88 -11.23
C HIS A 102 -1.49 -1.46 -10.69
N THR A 103 -2.59 -0.93 -10.14
CA THR A 103 -2.62 0.32 -9.39
C THR A 103 -3.23 0.11 -8.01
N VAL A 104 -2.65 0.74 -7.00
CA VAL A 104 -3.23 0.82 -5.65
C VAL A 104 -3.73 2.24 -5.45
N ASN A 105 -5.05 2.41 -5.31
CA ASN A 105 -5.71 3.72 -5.27
C ASN A 105 -6.33 3.97 -3.89
N TRP A 106 -6.26 5.19 -3.36
CA TRP A 106 -6.97 5.63 -2.15
C TRP A 106 -7.72 6.95 -2.38
N GLY A 107 -8.68 7.29 -1.52
CA GLY A 107 -9.56 8.45 -1.69
C GLY A 107 -10.80 8.19 -2.54
N PRO A 108 -11.58 9.20 -2.94
CA PRO A 108 -12.64 9.05 -3.94
C PRO A 108 -12.11 8.60 -5.31
N ARG A 109 -13.01 8.29 -6.26
CA ARG A 109 -12.61 7.99 -7.64
C ARG A 109 -11.99 9.25 -8.28
N GLN A 110 -10.86 9.09 -8.95
CA GLN A 110 -10.17 10.20 -9.60
C GLN A 110 -10.98 10.77 -10.80
N PRO A 111 -10.94 12.09 -11.02
CA PRO A 111 -11.47 12.71 -12.23
C PRO A 111 -10.76 12.24 -13.50
N ARG A 112 -11.40 12.46 -14.66
CA ARG A 112 -10.82 12.16 -15.98
C ARG A 112 -9.99 13.32 -16.54
N ASP A 113 -10.38 14.56 -16.27
CA ASP A 113 -9.66 15.76 -16.71
C ASP A 113 -8.35 15.92 -15.93
N ASP A 114 -7.26 16.30 -16.62
CA ASP A 114 -5.92 16.36 -16.01
C ASP A 114 -5.77 17.48 -14.97
N ALA A 115 -6.40 18.63 -15.18
CA ALA A 115 -6.36 19.73 -14.22
C ALA A 115 -7.15 19.36 -12.96
N GLU A 116 -8.33 18.77 -13.11
CA GLU A 116 -9.11 18.22 -12.00
C GLU A 116 -8.39 17.09 -11.27
N ARG A 117 -7.70 16.22 -12.01
CA ARG A 117 -6.89 15.13 -11.44
C ARG A 117 -5.74 15.68 -10.61
N GLY A 118 -5.06 16.73 -11.09
CA GLY A 118 -4.01 17.42 -10.34
C GLY A 118 -4.53 18.02 -9.03
N ARG A 119 -5.70 18.68 -9.06
CA ARG A 119 -6.38 19.17 -7.85
C ARG A 119 -6.78 18.03 -6.91
N HIS A 120 -7.27 16.92 -7.45
CA HIS A 120 -7.61 15.72 -6.68
C HIS A 120 -6.40 15.16 -5.91
N PHE A 121 -5.21 15.23 -6.51
CA PHE A 121 -3.95 14.84 -5.88
C PHE A 121 -3.32 15.93 -5.01
N GLY A 122 -3.98 17.08 -4.84
CA GLY A 122 -3.48 18.16 -3.98
C GLY A 122 -2.19 18.80 -4.50
N TYR A 123 -1.96 18.79 -5.81
CA TYR A 123 -0.85 19.55 -6.39
C TYR A 123 -1.14 21.05 -6.38
N ALA A 124 -0.08 21.85 -6.23
CA ALA A 124 -0.14 23.29 -6.31
C ALA A 124 -0.63 23.74 -7.71
N PRO A 125 -1.41 24.84 -7.81
CA PRO A 125 -1.90 25.34 -9.10
C PRO A 125 -0.80 25.51 -10.14
N SER A 126 0.38 26.00 -9.75
CA SER A 126 1.54 26.16 -10.63
C SER A 126 2.05 24.83 -11.22
N ALA A 127 2.06 23.76 -10.42
CA ALA A 127 2.46 22.43 -10.87
C ALA A 127 1.42 21.83 -11.84
N ILE A 128 0.13 22.05 -11.57
CA ILE A 128 -0.96 21.65 -12.46
C ILE A 128 -0.85 22.37 -13.80
N ASP A 129 -0.69 23.69 -13.78
CA ASP A 129 -0.56 24.50 -15.00
C ASP A 129 0.66 24.10 -15.83
N ALA A 130 1.80 23.84 -15.17
CA ALA A 130 3.00 23.37 -15.83
C ALA A 130 2.79 22.00 -16.51
N PHE A 131 2.06 21.09 -15.87
CA PHE A 131 1.70 19.80 -16.46
C PHE A 131 0.77 19.96 -17.66
N VAL A 132 -0.33 20.69 -17.50
CA VAL A 132 -1.34 20.88 -18.57
C VAL A 132 -0.71 21.54 -19.81
N ARG A 133 0.15 22.55 -19.62
CA ARG A 133 0.86 23.18 -20.75
C ARG A 133 1.77 22.23 -21.51
N ARG A 134 2.37 21.23 -20.85
CA ARG A 134 3.25 20.24 -21.49
C ARG A 134 2.46 19.11 -22.18
N SER A 135 1.31 18.74 -21.62
CA SER A 135 0.50 17.62 -22.10
C SER A 135 -0.38 17.95 -23.30
N ILE A 136 -0.60 19.23 -23.58
CA ILE A 136 -1.13 19.67 -24.86
C ILE A 136 0.08 19.65 -25.80
N PRO A 137 0.27 18.61 -26.65
CA PRO A 137 1.23 18.75 -27.73
C PRO A 137 0.86 20.05 -28.43
N ASP A 138 1.86 20.89 -28.75
CA ASP A 138 1.73 21.89 -29.80
C ASP A 138 1.30 21.10 -31.04
N ARG A 139 0.00 20.82 -31.14
CA ARG A 139 -0.63 20.39 -32.36
C ARG A 139 -0.45 21.66 -33.17
N PRO A 140 0.49 21.71 -34.14
CA PRO A 140 0.50 22.84 -35.05
C PRO A 140 -0.95 22.98 -35.49
N ALA A 141 -1.46 24.20 -35.53
CA ALA A 141 -2.72 24.50 -36.16
C ALA A 141 -2.58 24.11 -37.64
N ALA A 142 -2.57 22.80 -37.90
CA ALA A 142 -2.53 22.18 -39.19
C ALA A 142 -3.94 22.42 -39.71
N GLN A 143 -4.03 23.60 -40.33
CA GLN A 143 -4.71 23.86 -41.57
C GLN A 143 -5.84 22.87 -41.80
N VAL A 144 -7.05 23.41 -41.69
CA VAL A 144 -8.31 22.85 -42.19
C VAL A 144 -8.21 22.71 -43.72
N GLY A 145 -7.27 21.88 -44.18
CA GLY A 145 -7.25 21.27 -45.49
C GLY A 145 -7.98 19.95 -45.31
N HIS A 146 -9.28 20.00 -45.54
CA HIS A 146 -10.15 18.84 -45.64
C HIS A 146 -9.58 17.95 -46.76
N ASP A 147 -8.88 16.88 -46.40
CA ASP A 147 -8.48 15.83 -47.32
C ASP A 147 -9.53 14.70 -47.22
N PRO A 148 -10.50 14.62 -48.16
CA PRO A 148 -11.62 13.70 -48.05
C PRO A 148 -11.23 12.33 -48.60
N HIS A 149 -10.14 11.72 -48.12
CA HIS A 149 -9.79 10.35 -48.54
C HIS A 149 -8.79 9.65 -47.63
N GLN A 150 -9.13 9.43 -46.36
CA GLN A 150 -8.43 8.39 -45.59
C GLN A 150 -9.36 7.72 -44.57
N ASP A 151 -10.22 6.85 -45.10
CA ASP A 151 -10.80 5.74 -44.36
C ASP A 151 -9.75 4.64 -44.26
N ASP A 152 -8.90 4.70 -43.24
CA ASP A 152 -7.87 3.67 -42.97
C ASP A 152 -8.34 2.63 -41.96
N GLY A 153 -9.64 2.34 -41.83
CA GLY A 153 -10.14 1.10 -41.19
C GLY A 153 -9.63 0.80 -39.77
N ARG A 154 -8.96 1.74 -39.10
CA ARG A 154 -8.50 1.63 -37.71
C ARG A 154 -9.59 2.14 -36.79
N SER A 155 -10.72 1.47 -36.93
CA SER A 155 -11.76 1.44 -35.93
C SER A 155 -11.15 0.97 -34.61
N TRP A 156 -11.20 1.85 -33.61
CA TRP A 156 -10.79 1.58 -32.23
C TRP A 156 -11.73 0.60 -31.52
N ASP A 157 -12.60 -0.08 -32.26
CA ASP A 157 -13.54 -1.09 -31.83
C ASP A 157 -12.85 -2.46 -31.60
N ARG A 158 -11.75 -2.42 -30.82
CA ARG A 158 -11.27 -3.64 -30.15
C ARG A 158 -12.13 -3.83 -28.92
N ASP A 159 -13.14 -4.69 -29.07
CA ASP A 159 -13.87 -5.40 -28.01
C ASP A 159 -13.08 -5.41 -26.69
N PRO A 160 -13.42 -4.57 -25.70
CA PRO A 160 -12.74 -4.59 -24.40
C PRO A 160 -12.88 -5.94 -23.69
N LEU A 161 -13.87 -6.75 -24.08
CA LEU A 161 -14.13 -8.08 -23.52
C LEU A 161 -13.08 -9.14 -23.91
N LYS A 162 -12.43 -9.02 -25.08
CA LYS A 162 -11.46 -10.02 -25.54
C LYS A 162 -10.07 -9.84 -24.91
N SER A 163 -9.69 -8.62 -24.49
CA SER A 163 -8.44 -8.44 -23.72
C SER A 163 -8.61 -8.84 -22.25
N THR A 164 -9.79 -8.61 -21.65
CA THR A 164 -10.10 -9.07 -20.28
C THR A 164 -10.01 -10.59 -20.13
N LEU A 165 -10.33 -11.39 -21.16
CA LEU A 165 -10.25 -12.86 -21.07
C LEU A 165 -8.81 -13.40 -21.09
N ARG A 166 -7.86 -12.70 -21.72
CA ARG A 166 -6.44 -13.07 -21.65
C ARG A 166 -5.80 -12.64 -20.32
N ASP A 167 -6.20 -11.49 -19.77
CA ASP A 167 -5.72 -11.03 -18.46
C ASP A 167 -6.37 -11.75 -17.27
N LEU A 168 -7.64 -12.20 -17.41
CA LEU A 168 -8.28 -13.08 -16.43
C LEU A 168 -7.56 -14.42 -16.34
N GLY A 169 -7.03 -14.94 -17.44
CA GLY A 169 -6.19 -16.16 -17.42
C GLY A 169 -4.95 -15.99 -16.55
N GLY A 170 -4.28 -14.84 -16.63
CA GLY A 170 -3.12 -14.52 -15.79
C GLY A 170 -3.50 -14.29 -14.32
N CYS A 171 -4.53 -13.48 -14.06
CA CYS A 171 -4.99 -13.18 -12.70
C CYS A 171 -5.54 -14.42 -11.99
N LEU A 172 -6.32 -15.25 -12.67
CA LEU A 172 -6.83 -16.51 -12.12
C LEU A 172 -5.68 -17.46 -11.79
N THR A 173 -4.66 -17.54 -12.66
CA THR A 173 -3.49 -18.38 -12.41
C THR A 173 -2.73 -17.92 -11.17
N VAL A 174 -2.54 -16.61 -10.96
CA VAL A 174 -1.85 -16.12 -9.75
C VAL A 174 -2.68 -16.32 -8.48
N ILE A 175 -4.00 -16.10 -8.55
CA ILE A 175 -4.89 -16.36 -7.41
C ILE A 175 -4.88 -17.85 -7.06
N LEU A 176 -5.01 -18.72 -8.05
CA LEU A 176 -4.95 -20.17 -7.87
C LEU A 176 -3.59 -20.62 -7.32
N LEU A 177 -2.49 -20.02 -7.79
CA LEU A 177 -1.15 -20.31 -7.28
C LEU A 177 -1.00 -19.85 -5.81
N GLY A 178 -1.52 -18.68 -5.45
CA GLY A 178 -1.53 -18.20 -4.06
C GLY A 178 -2.37 -19.06 -3.12
N VAL A 179 -3.56 -19.49 -3.57
CA VAL A 179 -4.40 -20.44 -2.84
C VAL A 179 -3.70 -21.80 -2.69
N LEU A 180 -3.08 -22.30 -3.76
CA LEU A 180 -2.34 -23.57 -3.74
C LEU A 180 -1.17 -23.52 -2.75
N ILE A 181 -0.37 -22.46 -2.75
CA ILE A 181 0.73 -22.27 -1.79
C ILE A 181 0.19 -22.26 -0.36
N THR A 182 -0.91 -21.54 -0.12
CA THR A 182 -1.52 -21.46 1.22
C THR A 182 -2.03 -22.82 1.70
N LEU A 183 -2.63 -23.61 0.80
CA LEU A 183 -3.07 -24.97 1.07
C LEU A 183 -1.88 -25.91 1.35
N LEU A 184 -0.80 -25.81 0.57
CA LEU A 184 0.41 -26.61 0.77
C LEU A 184 1.07 -26.31 2.13
N VAL A 185 1.18 -25.02 2.51
CA VAL A 185 1.70 -24.63 3.84
C VAL A 185 0.80 -25.14 4.97
N SER A 186 -0.53 -25.11 4.78
CA SER A 186 -1.48 -25.61 5.77
C SER A 186 -1.39 -27.13 5.92
N ALA A 187 -1.29 -27.88 4.81
CA ALA A 187 -1.14 -29.32 4.81
C ALA A 187 0.19 -29.77 5.44
N ALA A 188 1.28 -29.07 5.16
CA ALA A 188 2.58 -29.32 5.80
C ALA A 188 2.52 -29.11 7.32
N LYS A 189 1.76 -28.12 7.80
CA LYS A 189 1.57 -27.88 9.24
C LYS A 189 0.81 -29.00 9.94
N VAL A 190 -0.19 -29.60 9.26
CA VAL A 190 -0.94 -30.76 9.79
C VAL A 190 -0.04 -31.99 9.94
N HIS A 191 0.87 -32.22 8.99
CA HIS A 191 1.82 -33.33 9.07
C HIS A 191 2.97 -33.12 10.08
N ALA A 192 3.33 -31.86 10.37
CA ALA A 192 4.35 -31.55 11.37
C ALA A 192 3.85 -31.71 12.82
N THR A 193 2.54 -31.68 13.04
CA THR A 193 1.92 -32.20 14.27
C THR A 193 1.91 -33.72 14.23
N GLY A 194 3.08 -34.31 14.47
CA GLY A 194 3.18 -35.74 14.80
C GLY A 194 2.24 -36.08 15.97
N PRO A 195 1.80 -37.35 16.08
CA PRO A 195 0.95 -37.78 17.18
C PRO A 195 1.62 -37.36 18.49
N ALA A 196 0.85 -36.63 19.32
CA ALA A 196 1.33 -36.18 20.61
C ALA A 196 1.95 -37.37 21.34
N PRO A 197 3.20 -37.26 21.83
CA PRO A 197 3.80 -38.33 22.61
C PRO A 197 2.86 -38.64 23.77
N ILE A 198 2.38 -39.89 23.80
CA ILE A 198 1.56 -40.42 24.88
C ILE A 198 2.36 -40.20 26.16
N SER A 199 1.97 -39.19 26.93
CA SER A 199 2.61 -38.89 28.18
C SER A 199 2.32 -40.07 29.13
N PRO A 200 3.34 -40.65 29.78
CA PRO A 200 3.11 -41.65 30.80
C PRO A 200 2.21 -41.06 31.91
N PRO A 201 1.38 -41.88 32.57
CA PRO A 201 0.48 -41.40 33.62
C PRO A 201 1.29 -40.69 34.72
N LEU A 202 0.97 -39.42 34.94
CA LEU A 202 1.53 -38.62 36.02
C LEU A 202 1.21 -39.30 37.36
N SER A 203 2.26 -39.77 38.02
CA SER A 203 2.24 -40.15 39.42
C SER A 203 1.83 -38.94 40.26
N THR A 204 0.77 -39.12 41.04
CA THR A 204 0.14 -38.14 41.92
C THR A 204 1.08 -37.83 43.09
N TRP A 205 1.92 -36.80 42.94
CA TRP A 205 2.64 -36.21 44.07
C TRP A 205 1.93 -34.91 44.45
N ALA A 206 1.27 -34.94 45.59
CA ALA A 206 0.64 -33.79 46.22
C ALA A 206 1.72 -32.87 46.83
N PRO A 207 1.80 -31.59 46.45
CA PRO A 207 2.59 -30.63 47.19
C PRO A 207 1.74 -30.04 48.33
N THR A 208 2.22 -30.27 49.56
CA THR A 208 1.80 -29.58 50.77
C THR A 208 1.98 -28.07 50.59
N LEU A 209 0.89 -27.31 50.72
CA LEU A 209 0.89 -25.85 50.72
C LEU A 209 1.49 -25.32 52.05
N PRO A 210 2.46 -24.41 52.03
CA PRO A 210 2.68 -23.52 53.16
C PRO A 210 1.72 -22.34 53.07
N VAL A 211 0.85 -22.27 54.07
CA VAL A 211 0.13 -21.08 54.54
C VAL A 211 1.16 -19.97 54.82
N GLY A 212 0.94 -18.77 54.31
CA GLY A 212 1.86 -17.65 54.56
C GLY A 212 1.37 -16.28 54.10
N THR A 213 0.62 -15.62 55.00
CA THR A 213 0.69 -14.19 55.33
C THR A 213 0.42 -13.12 54.26
N THR A 214 -0.79 -12.58 54.36
CA THR A 214 -1.16 -11.16 54.38
C THR A 214 -0.01 -10.14 54.56
N SER A 215 0.03 -9.13 53.69
CA SER A 215 0.34 -7.74 54.09
C SER A 215 -0.20 -6.72 53.08
N PRO A 216 -0.81 -5.59 53.51
CA PRO A 216 -1.44 -4.60 52.65
C PRO A 216 -0.59 -3.32 52.44
N SER A 217 -1.05 -2.50 51.47
CA SER A 217 -0.89 -1.02 51.35
C SER A 217 0.39 -0.46 50.71
N PRO A 218 0.41 0.83 50.30
CA PRO A 218 -0.63 1.64 49.62
C PRO A 218 -0.09 2.48 48.42
N LEU A 219 -1.04 3.08 47.69
CA LEU A 219 -1.02 4.38 47.00
C LEU A 219 0.34 5.09 46.75
N THR A 220 0.59 5.45 45.48
CA THR A 220 0.96 6.84 45.17
C THR A 220 0.58 7.25 43.74
N SER A 221 -0.14 8.36 43.70
CA SER A 221 -0.48 9.25 42.60
C SER A 221 0.74 9.92 41.96
N ARG A 222 0.65 10.27 40.66
CA ARG A 222 1.07 11.54 40.02
C ARG A 222 0.77 11.45 38.51
N ARG A 223 -0.32 12.02 37.97
CA ARG A 223 -0.47 13.41 37.45
C ARG A 223 0.84 14.02 36.96
N TRP A 224 0.99 14.25 35.65
CA TRP A 224 1.51 15.50 35.06
C TRP A 224 0.85 15.74 33.69
N ALA A 225 0.57 17.01 33.44
CA ALA A 225 -0.20 17.55 32.33
C ALA A 225 0.71 18.32 31.35
N ALA A 226 0.19 18.46 30.14
CA ALA A 226 0.36 19.52 29.13
C ALA A 226 1.54 20.49 29.27
N ARG A 227 2.31 20.61 28.18
CA ARG A 227 2.45 21.85 27.42
C ARG A 227 2.38 21.53 25.92
#